data_AF-A0A7C6YIK4-F1
#
_entry.id   AF-A0A7C6YIK4-F1
#
_cell.length_a   1.000
_cell.length_b   1.000
_cell.length_c   1.000
_cell.angle_alpha   90.00
_cell.angle_beta   90.00
_cell.angle_gamma   90.00
#
_symmetry.space_group_name_H-M   'P 1'
#
loop_
_entity.id
_entity.type
_entity.pdbx_description
1 polymer ?
#
loop_
_entity_poly.entity_id
_entity_poly.type
_entity_poly.pdbx_seq_one_letter_code
_entity_poly.pdbx_strand_id
1 'polypeptide(L)'
;ERTRYASGEGRFKVYIIDEAHMLTTEAFNAFLKTLEEPPPGVVFVLATTDPSRLPRTIISRCQRFNFHLLSVDQVCRRLEEVADQEGWKAEPEALYIIAYLAEGSLRDALGILEQAQPYQEELITAEHVRRITGATRKETMAALVEAIAANDLAGGLSALQEVVSGGGDLSLLLKDLTYCFSRYLLPPDTEPSLRGGDYGFDQLVDRIRGRLSREKVIEAVELLHQVSTELRQGFSPQFTLEIAIIRLLRVLHHQVLEEAPPEIPPAPPSKGLAPTGPDPARKPATGDIIKPAVPVKEERAPAAEAKLPGRQEEQPTAEQWLPVVQKKWPQLIAEVNKKQKSTGALLSLAIPGGQQGNCILLSFESGQAVLRERIMETNHRKIIEEALSRLLSASARINTISIQEAELAGVSPAASLEQPAPEQPADLVEEAARIFNGKIFKVDKGEG
;
A
#
# COMPACT_ATOMS: atom_id res chain seq x y z
N GLU A 1 0.35 18.51 -39.44
CA GLU A 1 -0.35 19.19 -40.57
C GLU A 1 -0.77 20.64 -40.29
N ARG A 2 -1.42 20.97 -39.16
CA ARG A 2 -1.85 22.37 -38.86
C ARG A 2 -0.71 23.40 -38.63
N THR A 3 0.53 22.94 -38.50
CA THR A 3 1.72 23.78 -38.29
C THR A 3 2.15 24.55 -39.55
N ARG A 4 1.71 24.12 -40.74
CA ARG A 4 2.05 24.75 -42.03
C ARG A 4 1.17 25.95 -42.41
N TYR A 5 0.12 26.22 -41.63
CA TYR A 5 -0.73 27.40 -41.84
C TYR A 5 -0.17 28.59 -41.08
N ALA A 6 0.00 29.72 -41.79
CA ALA A 6 0.42 31.00 -41.25
C ALA A 6 -0.39 31.40 -40.01
N SER A 7 0.25 32.11 -39.08
CA SER A 7 -0.38 32.65 -37.88
C SER A 7 -1.57 33.53 -38.26
N GLY A 8 -2.74 33.31 -37.67
CA GLY A 8 -3.94 34.10 -37.97
C GLY A 8 -3.79 35.58 -37.61
N GLU A 9 -3.17 35.91 -36.47
CA GLU A 9 -3.07 37.29 -35.95
C GLU A 9 -1.76 37.59 -35.15
N GLY A 10 -0.72 36.75 -35.23
CA GLY A 10 0.49 36.88 -34.38
C GLY A 10 1.82 36.66 -35.10
N ARG A 11 2.91 37.22 -34.56
CA ARG A 11 4.28 37.02 -35.10
C ARG A 11 4.73 35.56 -35.03
N PHE A 12 4.26 34.84 -34.01
CA PHE A 12 4.56 33.43 -33.81
C PHE A 12 3.28 32.62 -33.58
N LYS A 13 3.31 31.35 -33.98
CA LYS A 13 2.34 30.31 -33.67
C LYS A 13 2.97 29.35 -32.66
N VAL A 14 2.50 29.42 -31.41
CA VAL A 14 3.09 28.66 -30.29
C VAL A 14 2.26 27.41 -30.01
N TYR A 15 2.92 26.27 -29.93
CA TYR A 15 2.34 24.98 -29.52
C TYR A 15 2.93 24.61 -28.16
N ILE A 16 2.08 24.52 -27.13
CA ILE A 16 2.47 24.05 -25.80
C ILE A 16 1.91 22.65 -25.64
N ILE A 17 2.78 21.69 -25.35
CA ILE A 17 2.42 20.30 -25.08
C ILE A 17 2.82 20.02 -23.64
N ASP A 18 1.81 19.91 -22.79
CA ASP A 18 1.99 19.50 -21.41
C ASP A 18 2.08 17.97 -21.30
N GLU A 19 2.84 17.50 -20.32
CA GLU A 19 3.18 16.09 -20.13
C GLU A 19 3.59 15.37 -21.41
N ALA A 20 4.55 15.96 -22.14
CA ALA A 20 5.01 15.46 -23.42
C ALA A 20 5.48 13.99 -23.36
N HIS A 21 5.91 13.49 -22.21
CA HIS A 21 6.27 12.08 -22.00
C HIS A 21 5.09 11.10 -22.17
N MET A 22 3.86 11.59 -22.19
CA MET A 22 2.64 10.81 -22.43
C MET A 22 2.27 10.69 -23.92
N LEU A 23 3.01 11.36 -24.81
CA LEU A 23 2.81 11.21 -26.25
C LEU A 23 3.14 9.78 -26.72
N THR A 24 2.36 9.28 -27.68
CA THR A 24 2.66 7.98 -28.30
C THR A 24 3.90 8.07 -29.19
N THR A 25 4.52 6.93 -29.46
CA THR A 25 5.70 6.83 -30.33
C THR A 25 5.42 7.37 -31.74
N GLU A 26 4.22 7.12 -32.26
CA GLU A 26 3.78 7.61 -33.58
C GLU A 26 3.68 9.14 -33.58
N ALA A 27 3.15 9.73 -32.50
CA ALA A 27 3.09 11.17 -32.35
C ALA A 27 4.49 11.79 -32.34
N PHE A 28 5.44 11.23 -31.57
CA PHE A 28 6.83 11.69 -31.59
C PHE A 28 7.47 11.61 -32.98
N ASN A 29 7.26 10.52 -33.70
CA ASN A 29 7.79 10.36 -35.06
C ASN A 29 7.21 11.41 -36.04
N ALA A 30 5.94 11.79 -35.86
CA ALA A 30 5.34 12.88 -36.62
C ALA A 30 5.93 14.25 -36.23
N PHE A 31 6.29 14.44 -34.96
CA PHE A 31 6.96 15.66 -34.48
C PHE A 31 8.40 15.79 -34.96
N LEU A 32 9.16 14.69 -35.12
CA LEU A 32 10.57 14.74 -35.48
C LEU A 32 10.84 15.59 -36.73
N LYS A 33 10.09 15.37 -37.82
CA LYS A 33 10.24 16.15 -39.06
C LYS A 33 9.97 17.65 -38.86
N THR A 34 9.07 17.98 -37.94
CA THR A 34 8.71 19.38 -37.66
C THR A 34 9.65 20.04 -36.65
N LEU A 35 10.30 19.25 -35.79
CA LEU A 35 11.31 19.73 -34.85
C LEU A 35 12.69 19.90 -35.50
N GLU A 36 13.00 19.10 -36.53
CA GLU A 36 14.23 19.26 -37.32
C GLU A 36 14.20 20.51 -38.19
N GLU A 37 13.08 20.76 -38.86
CA GLU A 37 12.88 21.92 -39.73
C GLU A 37 11.60 22.65 -39.33
N PRO A 38 11.61 23.38 -38.20
CA PRO A 38 10.43 24.10 -37.74
C PRO A 38 10.04 25.18 -38.76
N PRO A 39 8.75 25.28 -39.13
CA PRO A 39 8.31 26.34 -40.02
C PRO A 39 8.64 27.72 -39.42
N PRO A 40 8.98 28.71 -40.26
CA PRO A 40 9.27 30.06 -39.78
C PRO A 40 8.07 30.62 -39.02
N GLY A 41 8.33 31.18 -37.84
CA GLY A 41 7.28 31.70 -36.96
C GLY A 41 6.53 30.62 -36.16
N VAL A 42 6.97 29.36 -36.14
CA VAL A 42 6.39 28.33 -35.25
C VAL A 42 7.32 28.04 -34.08
N VAL A 43 6.76 28.00 -32.87
CA VAL A 43 7.49 27.67 -31.64
C VAL A 43 6.82 26.49 -30.95
N PHE A 44 7.62 25.49 -30.56
CA PHE A 44 7.15 24.36 -29.75
C PHE A 44 7.70 24.49 -28.32
N VAL A 45 6.81 24.32 -27.34
CA VAL A 45 7.13 24.24 -25.92
C VAL A 45 6.67 22.88 -25.44
N LEU A 46 7.62 22.04 -25.02
CA LEU A 46 7.35 20.72 -24.46
C LEU A 46 7.59 20.79 -22.95
N ALA A 47 6.57 20.54 -22.15
CA ALA A 47 6.68 20.40 -20.70
C ALA A 47 6.60 18.92 -20.32
N THR A 48 7.42 18.48 -19.38
CA THR A 48 7.40 17.10 -18.87
C THR A 48 7.95 17.05 -17.46
N THR A 49 7.33 16.21 -16.61
CA THR A 49 7.86 15.84 -15.30
C THR A 49 8.91 14.73 -15.37
N ASP A 50 8.91 13.93 -16.44
CA ASP A 50 9.88 12.85 -16.67
C ASP A 50 10.60 13.03 -18.03
N PRO A 51 11.79 13.67 -18.04
CA PRO A 51 12.56 13.83 -19.27
C PRO A 51 13.22 12.52 -19.73
N SER A 52 13.34 11.51 -18.87
CA SER A 52 13.99 10.24 -19.22
C SER A 52 13.14 9.38 -20.16
N ARG A 53 11.81 9.55 -20.09
CA ARG A 53 10.83 8.90 -20.97
C ARG A 53 10.73 9.54 -22.36
N LEU A 54 11.33 10.71 -22.57
CA LEU A 54 11.39 11.31 -23.89
C LEU A 54 12.49 10.66 -24.74
N PRO A 55 12.24 10.38 -26.03
CA PRO A 55 13.28 9.90 -26.93
C PRO A 55 14.45 10.90 -27.00
N ARG A 56 15.70 10.40 -26.95
CA ARG A 56 16.91 11.24 -27.09
C ARG A 56 16.92 12.08 -28.37
N THR A 57 16.26 11.60 -29.42
CA THR A 57 16.07 12.31 -30.69
C THR A 57 15.27 13.60 -30.52
N ILE A 58 14.28 13.64 -29.62
CA ILE A 58 13.51 14.84 -29.30
C ILE A 58 14.35 15.77 -28.42
N ILE A 59 14.94 15.25 -27.34
CA ILE A 59 15.71 16.04 -26.39
C ILE A 59 16.87 16.79 -27.10
N SER A 60 17.57 16.12 -28.02
CA SER A 60 18.69 16.71 -28.77
C SER A 60 18.28 17.87 -29.70
N ARG A 61 16.99 18.00 -30.03
CA ARG A 61 16.44 19.04 -30.93
C ARG A 61 15.71 20.14 -30.16
N CYS A 62 15.70 20.09 -28.83
CA CYS A 62 15.05 21.07 -27.98
C CYS A 62 16.08 21.82 -27.12
N GLN A 63 15.87 23.13 -26.93
CA GLN A 63 16.52 23.84 -25.85
C GLN A 63 15.91 23.38 -24.52
N ARG A 64 16.72 22.75 -23.68
CA ARG A 64 16.28 22.24 -22.38
C ARG A 64 16.38 23.33 -21.31
N PHE A 65 15.28 23.54 -20.59
CA PHE A 65 15.23 24.32 -19.36
C PHE A 65 14.81 23.40 -18.21
N ASN A 66 15.62 23.34 -17.16
CA ASN A 66 15.31 22.55 -15.96
C ASN A 66 14.78 23.50 -14.89
N PHE A 67 13.52 23.31 -14.52
CA PHE A 67 12.94 23.96 -13.35
C PHE A 67 13.21 23.08 -12.13
N HIS A 68 13.73 23.69 -11.07
CA HIS A 68 13.95 23.02 -9.80
C HIS A 68 12.83 23.40 -8.83
N LEU A 69 12.60 22.55 -7.83
CA LEU A 69 11.69 22.87 -6.74
C LEU A 69 12.16 24.13 -6.02
N LEU A 70 11.20 24.97 -5.62
CA LEU A 70 11.48 26.16 -4.84
C LEU A 70 11.82 25.77 -3.40
N SER A 71 12.75 26.50 -2.80
CA SER A 71 12.97 26.41 -1.35
C SER A 71 11.77 26.96 -0.58
N VAL A 72 11.60 26.52 0.67
CA VAL A 72 10.52 27.00 1.56
C VAL A 72 10.55 28.53 1.66
N ASP A 73 11.72 29.15 1.82
CA ASP A 73 11.87 30.61 1.90
C ASP A 73 11.41 31.32 0.60
N GLN A 74 11.73 30.74 -0.56
CA GLN A 74 11.27 31.29 -1.85
C GLN A 74 9.76 31.20 -1.98
N VAL A 75 9.15 30.09 -1.54
CA VAL A 75 7.69 29.93 -1.55
C VAL A 75 7.05 30.92 -0.57
N CYS A 76 7.53 31.01 0.67
CA CYS A 76 7.05 31.97 1.67
C CYS A 76 7.03 33.40 1.15
N ARG A 77 8.17 33.87 0.61
CA ARG A 77 8.29 35.21 0.02
C ARG A 77 7.27 35.41 -1.09
N ARG A 78 7.07 34.41 -1.95
CA ARG A 78 6.11 34.50 -3.05
C ARG A 78 4.66 34.54 -2.55
N LEU A 79 4.34 33.80 -1.50
CA LEU A 79 3.02 33.83 -0.86
C LEU A 79 2.75 35.18 -0.20
N GLU A 80 3.75 35.76 0.47
CA GLU A 80 3.67 37.11 1.05
C GLU A 80 3.39 38.16 -0.04
N GLU A 81 4.15 38.14 -1.14
CA GLU A 81 3.93 39.03 -2.29
C GLU A 81 2.52 38.92 -2.88
N VAL A 82 1.96 37.70 -2.94
CA VAL A 82 0.61 37.46 -3.47
C VAL A 82 -0.45 37.91 -2.47
N ALA A 83 -0.28 37.60 -1.17
CA ALA A 83 -1.19 38.05 -0.13
C ALA A 83 -1.28 39.59 -0.10
N ASP A 84 -0.14 40.28 -0.19
CA ASP A 84 -0.10 41.75 -0.27
C ASP A 84 -0.82 42.30 -1.51
N GLN A 85 -0.69 41.63 -2.67
CA GLN A 85 -1.36 42.04 -3.91
C GLN A 85 -2.87 41.87 -3.86
N GLU A 86 -3.35 40.81 -3.21
CA GLU A 86 -4.77 40.52 -3.00
C GLU A 86 -5.37 41.27 -1.80
N GLY A 87 -4.54 41.98 -1.02
CA GLY A 87 -4.96 42.71 0.17
C GLY A 87 -5.27 41.81 1.38
N TRP A 88 -4.74 40.58 1.40
CA TRP A 88 -4.86 39.65 2.51
C TRP A 88 -3.73 39.87 3.51
N LYS A 89 -4.03 39.81 4.82
CA LYS A 89 -2.98 39.71 5.85
C LYS A 89 -2.77 38.23 6.15
N ALA A 90 -1.53 37.81 6.29
CA ALA A 90 -1.21 36.43 6.68
C ALA A 90 -0.16 36.41 7.78
N GLU A 91 -0.31 35.50 8.75
CA GLU A 91 0.71 35.27 9.76
C GLU A 91 1.95 34.61 9.12
N PRO A 92 3.17 34.97 9.54
CA PRO A 92 4.39 34.32 9.03
C PRO A 92 4.38 32.81 9.22
N GLU A 93 3.82 32.33 10.35
CA GLU A 93 3.68 30.90 10.59
C GLU A 93 2.70 30.24 9.61
N ALA A 94 1.60 30.89 9.25
CA ALA A 94 0.65 30.36 8.28
C ALA A 94 1.31 30.17 6.90
N LEU A 95 2.03 31.19 6.42
CA LEU A 95 2.76 31.13 5.14
C LEU A 95 3.82 30.03 5.16
N TYR A 96 4.51 29.88 6.29
CA TYR A 96 5.51 28.83 6.46
C TYR A 96 4.90 27.43 6.39
N ILE A 97 3.75 27.21 7.03
CA ILE A 97 3.05 25.93 6.97
C ILE A 97 2.67 25.58 5.53
N ILE A 98 2.13 26.56 4.80
CA ILE A 98 1.77 26.38 3.39
C ILE A 98 3.01 26.02 2.57
N ALA A 99 4.09 26.76 2.72
CA ALA A 99 5.32 26.55 1.97
C ALA A 99 5.97 25.18 2.26
N TYR A 100 5.95 24.73 3.52
CA TYR A 100 6.42 23.40 3.92
C TYR A 100 5.57 22.29 3.27
N LEU A 101 4.25 22.39 3.35
CA LEU A 101 3.33 21.38 2.81
C LEU A 101 3.36 21.30 1.28
N ALA A 102 3.68 22.41 0.62
CA ALA A 102 3.75 22.49 -0.83
C ALA A 102 4.99 21.83 -1.45
N GLU A 103 6.02 21.47 -0.64
CA GLU A 103 7.24 20.79 -1.11
C GLU A 103 7.91 21.46 -2.34
N GLY A 104 7.84 22.80 -2.41
CA GLY A 104 8.40 23.57 -3.53
C GLY A 104 7.49 23.72 -4.76
N SER A 105 6.28 23.15 -4.73
CA SER A 105 5.22 23.37 -5.72
C SER A 105 4.49 24.68 -5.44
N LEU A 106 4.79 25.72 -6.21
CA LEU A 106 4.11 27.02 -6.06
C LEU A 106 2.61 26.92 -6.34
N ARG A 107 2.19 26.01 -7.23
CA ARG A 107 0.77 25.80 -7.55
C ARG A 107 0.01 25.32 -6.32
N ASP A 108 0.55 24.33 -5.61
CA ASP A 108 -0.10 23.78 -4.43
C ASP A 108 -0.08 24.78 -3.27
N ALA A 109 1.03 25.52 -3.12
CA ALA A 109 1.14 26.58 -2.13
C ALA A 109 0.06 27.67 -2.31
N LEU A 110 -0.12 28.18 -3.53
CA LEU A 110 -1.14 29.19 -3.83
C LEU A 110 -2.55 28.63 -3.65
N GLY A 111 -2.79 27.38 -4.05
CA GLY A 111 -4.08 26.73 -3.83
C GLY A 111 -4.45 26.60 -2.35
N ILE A 112 -3.49 26.27 -1.49
CA ILE A 112 -3.73 26.23 -0.04
C ILE A 112 -3.94 27.65 0.52
N LEU A 113 -3.18 28.65 0.07
CA LEU A 113 -3.35 30.05 0.50
C LEU A 113 -4.76 30.57 0.18
N GLU A 114 -5.22 30.35 -1.05
CA GLU A 114 -6.57 30.73 -1.48
C GLU A 114 -7.66 30.02 -0.66
N GLN A 115 -7.49 28.73 -0.36
CA GLN A 115 -8.44 27.99 0.48
C GLN A 115 -8.41 28.46 1.94
N ALA A 116 -7.25 28.88 2.45
CA ALA A 116 -7.06 29.35 3.81
C ALA A 116 -7.64 30.74 4.09
N GLN A 117 -8.00 31.47 3.03
CA GLN A 117 -8.65 32.77 3.12
C GLN A 117 -10.07 32.61 3.72
N PRO A 118 -10.35 33.14 4.93
CA PRO A 118 -11.66 32.97 5.55
C PRO A 118 -12.69 33.90 4.90
N TYR A 119 -13.92 33.41 4.73
CA TYR A 119 -15.05 34.28 4.41
C TYR A 119 -15.26 35.25 5.59
N GLN A 120 -14.86 36.51 5.43
CA GLN A 120 -15.02 37.65 6.38
C GLN A 120 -13.84 37.99 7.30
N GLU A 121 -12.75 37.21 7.32
CA GLU A 121 -11.56 37.59 8.11
C GLU A 121 -10.47 38.19 7.21
N GLU A 122 -9.83 39.25 7.70
CA GLU A 122 -8.70 39.89 7.01
C GLU A 122 -7.37 39.13 7.22
N LEU A 123 -7.30 38.23 8.22
CA LEU A 123 -6.06 37.57 8.65
C LEU A 123 -6.10 36.05 8.44
N ILE A 124 -5.19 35.55 7.63
CA ILE A 124 -4.91 34.12 7.44
C ILE A 124 -3.99 33.67 8.58
N THR A 125 -4.54 32.86 9.49
CA THR A 125 -3.82 32.34 10.67
C THR A 125 -3.29 30.92 10.45
N ALA A 126 -2.32 30.51 11.26
CA ALA A 126 -1.80 29.15 11.22
C ALA A 126 -2.89 28.09 11.48
N GLU A 127 -3.88 28.39 12.32
CA GLU A 127 -5.00 27.49 12.61
C GLU A 127 -5.94 27.32 11.40
N HIS A 128 -6.14 28.37 10.57
CA HIS A 128 -6.92 28.23 9.34
C HIS A 128 -6.26 27.24 8.37
N VAL A 129 -4.94 27.37 8.19
CA VAL A 129 -4.17 26.46 7.34
C VAL A 129 -4.28 25.04 7.87
N ARG A 130 -4.03 24.81 9.16
CA ARG A 130 -4.10 23.47 9.79
C ARG A 130 -5.48 22.83 9.63
N ARG A 131 -6.55 23.60 9.78
CA ARG A 131 -7.93 23.10 9.63
C ARG A 131 -8.23 22.59 8.22
N ILE A 132 -7.60 23.18 7.20
CA ILE A 132 -7.82 22.80 5.79
C ILE A 132 -6.90 21.66 5.38
N THR A 133 -5.64 21.72 5.80
CA THR A 133 -4.61 20.75 5.38
C THR A 133 -4.55 19.52 6.28
N GLY A 134 -5.19 19.55 7.45
CA GLY A 134 -5.05 18.51 8.47
C GLY A 134 -3.66 18.49 9.12
N ALA A 135 -2.86 19.56 8.96
CA ALA A 135 -1.52 19.62 9.52
C ALA A 135 -1.52 19.57 11.04
N THR A 136 -0.63 18.73 11.58
CA THR A 136 -0.53 18.51 13.03
C THR A 136 0.10 19.73 13.71
N ARG A 137 -0.40 20.05 14.90
CA ARG A 137 0.18 21.10 15.75
C ARG A 137 1.57 20.70 16.23
N LYS A 138 2.47 21.68 16.36
CA LYS A 138 3.86 21.42 16.78
C LYS A 138 3.92 20.82 18.19
N GLU A 139 3.01 21.24 19.06
CA GLU A 139 2.90 20.78 20.45
C GLU A 139 2.48 19.30 20.50
N THR A 140 1.48 18.91 19.72
CA THR A 140 0.99 17.52 19.65
C THR A 140 2.05 16.59 19.04
N MET A 141 2.75 17.05 17.99
CA MET A 141 3.89 16.30 17.44
C MET A 141 5.02 16.18 18.47
N ALA A 142 5.32 17.25 19.21
CA ALA A 142 6.34 17.23 20.24
C ALA A 142 5.99 16.22 21.35
N ALA A 143 4.75 16.22 21.82
CA ALA A 143 4.26 15.27 22.80
C ALA A 143 4.38 13.81 22.31
N LEU A 144 4.03 13.55 21.05
CA LEU A 144 4.14 12.22 20.45
C LEU A 144 5.61 11.74 20.42
N VAL A 145 6.52 12.57 19.91
CA VAL A 145 7.94 12.24 19.79
C VAL A 145 8.59 12.07 21.17
N GLU A 146 8.26 12.93 22.13
CA GLU A 146 8.75 12.83 23.51
C GLU A 146 8.25 11.55 24.20
N ALA A 147 6.97 11.20 24.02
CA ALA A 147 6.40 9.96 24.56
C ALA A 147 7.09 8.72 23.96
N ILE A 148 7.33 8.71 22.64
CA ILE A 148 8.05 7.61 21.98
C ILE A 148 9.50 7.52 22.53
N ALA A 149 10.18 8.65 22.68
CA ALA A 149 11.54 8.68 23.22
C ALA A 149 11.60 8.26 24.70
N ALA A 150 10.54 8.47 25.48
CA ALA A 150 10.44 8.11 26.89
C ALA A 150 9.89 6.70 27.16
N ASN A 151 9.59 5.92 26.11
CA ASN A 151 8.91 4.63 26.19
C ASN A 151 7.49 4.68 26.79
N ASP A 152 6.77 5.80 26.58
CA ASP A 152 5.42 6.02 27.10
C ASP A 152 4.36 5.71 26.03
N LEU A 153 3.81 4.50 26.07
CA LEU A 153 2.71 4.08 25.20
C LEU A 153 1.44 4.89 25.42
N ALA A 154 1.10 5.20 26.68
CA ALA A 154 -0.13 5.91 27.00
C ALA A 154 -0.08 7.35 26.47
N GLY A 155 1.05 8.02 26.65
CA GLY A 155 1.31 9.35 26.09
C GLY A 155 1.27 9.36 24.57
N GLY A 156 1.93 8.38 23.91
CA GLY A 156 1.93 8.27 22.45
C GLY A 156 0.54 8.05 21.85
N LEU A 157 -0.25 7.15 22.44
CA LEU A 157 -1.63 6.91 22.00
C LEU A 157 -2.55 8.11 22.29
N SER A 158 -2.34 8.82 23.40
CA SER A 158 -3.11 10.03 23.72
C SER A 158 -2.85 11.15 22.71
N ALA A 159 -1.58 11.36 22.32
CA ALA A 159 -1.22 12.34 21.29
C ALA A 159 -1.83 11.98 19.93
N LEU A 160 -1.82 10.69 19.55
CA LEU A 160 -2.49 10.23 18.32
C LEU A 160 -4.00 10.50 18.37
N GLN A 161 -4.66 10.21 19.50
CA GLN A 161 -6.09 10.45 19.67
C GLN A 161 -6.44 11.94 19.59
N GLU A 162 -5.56 12.83 20.06
CA GLU A 162 -5.73 14.27 19.93
C GLU A 162 -5.73 14.69 18.44
N VAL A 163 -4.80 14.16 17.64
CA VAL A 163 -4.76 14.42 16.19
C VAL A 163 -6.03 13.93 15.50
N VAL A 164 -6.48 12.71 15.81
CA VAL A 164 -7.71 12.12 15.25
C VAL A 164 -8.93 12.96 15.62
N SER A 165 -9.06 13.33 16.90
CA SER A 165 -10.20 14.11 17.39
C SER A 165 -10.22 15.54 16.84
N GLY A 166 -9.05 16.07 16.50
CA GLY A 166 -8.87 17.36 15.82
C GLY A 166 -9.07 17.32 14.30
N GLY A 167 -9.33 16.14 13.71
CA GLY A 167 -9.49 15.97 12.27
C GLY A 167 -8.18 16.08 11.48
N GLY A 168 -7.04 15.79 12.11
CA GLY A 168 -5.73 15.83 11.46
C GLY A 168 -5.54 14.72 10.44
N ASP A 169 -4.68 14.98 9.45
CA ASP A 169 -4.29 14.00 8.44
C ASP A 169 -3.22 13.05 9.02
N LEU A 170 -3.59 11.78 9.14
CA LEU A 170 -2.72 10.73 9.69
C LEU A 170 -1.56 10.35 8.77
N SER A 171 -1.73 10.51 7.45
CA SER A 171 -0.64 10.32 6.49
C SER A 171 0.40 11.41 6.65
N LEU A 172 -0.05 12.65 6.86
CA LEU A 172 0.81 13.79 7.13
C LEU A 172 1.50 13.66 8.49
N LEU A 173 0.78 13.24 9.55
CA LEU A 173 1.37 12.95 10.85
C LEU A 173 2.51 11.92 10.74
N LEU A 174 2.28 10.83 10.02
CA LEU A 174 3.29 9.79 9.81
C LEU A 174 4.50 10.31 9.04
N LYS A 175 4.26 11.11 8.01
CA LYS A 175 5.31 11.75 7.22
C LYS A 175 6.16 12.68 8.08
N ASP A 176 5.54 13.54 8.88
CA ASP A 176 6.23 14.47 9.77
C ASP A 176 7.01 13.72 10.87
N LEU A 177 6.45 12.63 11.41
CA LEU A 177 7.14 11.75 12.36
C LEU A 177 8.38 11.10 11.73
N THR A 178 8.23 10.59 10.50
CA THR A 178 9.33 10.02 9.71
C THR A 178 10.42 11.06 9.47
N TYR A 179 10.03 12.29 9.14
CA TYR A 179 10.96 13.39 8.94
C TYR A 179 11.72 13.72 10.24
N CYS A 180 11.04 13.79 11.39
CA CYS A 180 11.66 14.01 12.71
C CYS A 180 12.73 12.97 13.03
N PHE A 181 12.43 11.68 12.89
CA PHE A 181 13.41 10.61 13.14
C PHE A 181 14.54 10.60 12.08
N SER A 182 14.24 10.90 10.82
CA SER A 182 15.28 11.05 9.79
C SER A 182 16.23 12.18 10.14
N ARG A 183 15.71 13.27 10.69
CA ARG A 183 16.46 14.44 11.13
C ARG A 183 17.34 14.15 12.35
N TYR A 184 16.89 13.26 13.25
CA TYR A 184 17.70 12.77 14.37
C TYR A 184 19.01 12.09 13.92
N LEU A 185 19.01 11.45 12.76
CA LEU A 185 20.20 10.78 12.21
C LEU A 185 21.26 11.75 11.67
N LEU A 186 20.92 13.03 11.51
CA LEU A 186 21.84 14.04 11.01
C LEU A 186 22.74 14.58 12.13
N PRO A 187 24.05 14.74 11.86
CA PRO A 187 24.98 15.35 12.81
C PRO A 187 24.50 16.72 13.30
N PRO A 188 24.76 17.09 14.57
CA PRO A 188 24.39 18.39 15.11
C PRO A 188 25.10 19.55 14.38
N ASP A 189 26.25 19.30 13.75
CA ASP A 189 27.02 20.30 12.99
C ASP A 189 26.63 20.35 11.50
N THR A 190 25.55 19.67 11.09
CA THR A 190 25.10 19.73 9.69
C THR A 190 24.66 21.14 9.32
N GLU A 191 25.25 21.67 8.24
CA GLU A 191 24.92 22.97 7.63
C GLU A 191 23.40 23.16 7.48
N PRO A 192 22.84 24.33 7.84
CA PRO A 192 21.41 24.64 7.71
C PRO A 192 20.82 24.34 6.33
N SER A 193 21.60 24.54 5.26
CA SER A 193 21.19 24.25 3.89
C SER A 193 20.95 22.75 3.62
N LEU A 194 21.61 21.85 4.37
CA LEU A 194 21.44 20.40 4.29
C LEU A 194 20.30 19.90 5.19
N ARG A 195 19.71 20.78 6.01
CA ARG A 195 18.63 20.44 6.94
C ARG A 195 17.27 20.42 6.28
N GLY A 196 17.10 21.14 5.16
CA GLY A 196 15.79 21.41 4.56
C GLY A 196 15.02 22.46 5.37
N GLY A 197 13.80 22.80 4.94
CA GLY A 197 12.96 23.75 5.68
C GLY A 197 12.59 23.19 7.06
N ASP A 198 12.98 23.88 8.12
CA ASP A 198 12.72 23.48 9.51
C ASP A 198 11.30 23.87 9.95
N TYR A 199 10.40 22.91 10.11
CA TYR A 199 9.06 23.13 10.69
C TYR A 199 9.09 23.26 12.23
N GLY A 200 10.25 23.56 12.81
CA GLY A 200 10.51 23.51 14.25
C GLY A 200 10.82 22.10 14.75
N PHE A 201 11.03 21.15 13.84
CA PHE A 201 11.40 19.78 14.18
C PHE A 201 12.84 19.68 14.67
N ASP A 202 13.73 20.60 14.28
CA ASP A 202 15.09 20.64 14.81
C ASP A 202 15.11 20.81 16.34
N GLN A 203 14.31 21.74 16.87
CA GLN A 203 14.19 21.95 18.31
C GLN A 203 13.59 20.74 19.04
N LEU A 204 12.72 19.99 18.37
CA LEU A 204 12.15 18.76 18.92
C LEU A 204 13.18 17.64 18.95
N VAL A 205 13.93 17.47 17.87
CA VAL A 205 15.01 16.47 17.75
C VAL A 205 16.11 16.74 18.77
N ASP A 206 16.48 18.00 18.99
CA ASP A 206 17.51 18.36 19.96
C ASP A 206 17.09 18.06 21.40
N ARG A 207 15.79 18.14 21.74
CA ARG A 207 15.26 17.77 23.07
C ARG A 207 15.40 16.28 23.39
N ILE A 208 15.33 15.42 22.37
CA ILE A 208 15.43 13.96 22.52
C ILE A 208 16.83 13.43 22.21
N ARG A 209 17.74 14.28 21.72
CA ARG A 209 19.09 13.89 21.32
C ARG A 209 19.83 13.23 22.48
N GLY A 210 20.41 12.07 22.22
CA GLY A 210 21.13 11.27 23.23
C GLY A 210 20.24 10.37 24.09
N ARG A 211 18.90 10.45 23.97
CA ARG A 211 17.99 9.48 24.62
C ARG A 211 17.83 8.18 23.83
N LEU A 212 18.09 8.22 22.52
CA LEU A 212 17.94 7.09 21.60
C LEU A 212 19.27 6.75 20.93
N SER A 213 19.55 5.46 20.73
CA SER A 213 20.72 5.03 19.96
C SER A 213 20.49 5.24 18.46
N ARG A 214 21.57 5.54 17.73
CA ARG A 214 21.49 5.85 16.30
C ARG A 214 21.02 4.64 15.49
N GLU A 215 21.49 3.45 15.85
CA GLU A 215 21.16 2.18 15.19
C GLU A 215 19.65 1.91 15.26
N LYS A 216 19.06 2.08 16.45
CA LYS A 216 17.62 1.88 16.65
C LYS A 216 16.76 2.92 15.95
N VAL A 217 17.27 4.15 15.81
CA VAL A 217 16.55 5.19 15.05
C VAL A 217 16.56 4.88 13.55
N ILE A 218 17.61 4.26 13.00
CA ILE A 218 17.61 3.78 11.62
C ILE A 218 16.49 2.73 11.43
N GLU A 219 16.43 1.73 12.32
CA GLU A 219 15.36 0.72 12.28
C GLU A 219 13.96 1.34 12.43
N ALA A 220 13.82 2.38 13.27
CA ALA A 220 12.57 3.11 13.43
C ALA A 220 12.16 3.85 12.15
N VAL A 221 13.09 4.47 11.42
CA VAL A 221 12.81 5.14 10.14
C VAL A 221 12.38 4.11 9.08
N GLU A 222 13.04 2.96 9.00
CA GLU A 222 12.67 1.88 8.10
C GLU A 222 11.26 1.36 8.39
N LEU A 223 10.93 1.18 9.68
CA LEU A 223 9.59 0.82 10.14
C LEU A 223 8.55 1.86 9.73
N LEU A 224 8.82 3.16 9.94
CA LEU A 224 7.89 4.22 9.55
C LEU A 224 7.65 4.26 8.04
N HIS A 225 8.69 3.99 7.24
CA HIS A 225 8.55 3.88 5.79
C HIS A 225 7.67 2.69 5.39
N GLN A 226 7.85 1.52 6.04
CA GLN A 226 6.97 0.37 5.84
C GLN A 226 5.50 0.71 6.18
N VAL A 227 5.28 1.32 7.35
CA VAL A 227 3.96 1.76 7.81
C VAL A 227 3.32 2.74 6.83
N SER A 228 4.10 3.59 6.15
CA SER A 228 3.54 4.52 5.13
C SER A 228 2.91 3.80 3.95
N THR A 229 3.41 2.60 3.62
CA THR A 229 2.82 1.73 2.59
C THR A 229 1.58 1.02 3.13
N GLU A 230 1.65 0.51 4.37
CA GLU A 230 0.54 -0.15 5.06
C GLU A 230 -0.65 0.80 5.25
N LEU A 231 -0.41 2.08 5.57
CA LEU A 231 -1.46 3.08 5.79
C LEU A 231 -2.27 3.37 4.51
N ARG A 232 -1.65 3.26 3.34
CA ARG A 232 -2.31 3.42 2.03
C ARG A 232 -3.16 2.21 1.64
N GLN A 233 -2.79 1.02 2.11
CA GLN A 233 -3.43 -0.25 1.75
C GLN A 233 -4.39 -0.77 2.84
N GLY A 234 -4.28 -0.26 4.06
CA GLY A 234 -4.93 -0.77 5.25
C GLY A 234 -6.41 -0.39 5.38
N PHE A 235 -7.09 -1.10 6.28
CA PHE A 235 -8.52 -0.92 6.54
C PHE A 235 -8.86 0.30 7.42
N SER A 236 -7.93 0.72 8.30
CA SER A 236 -8.12 1.88 9.19
C SER A 236 -6.78 2.58 9.46
N PRO A 237 -6.59 3.83 9.00
CA PRO A 237 -5.35 4.58 9.23
C PRO A 237 -5.01 4.79 10.70
N GLN A 238 -6.01 5.01 11.56
CA GLN A 238 -5.81 5.16 13.01
C GLN A 238 -5.22 3.89 13.61
N PHE A 239 -5.85 2.73 13.37
CA PHE A 239 -5.40 1.46 13.92
C PHE A 239 -3.99 1.12 13.43
N THR A 240 -3.68 1.39 12.16
CA THR A 240 -2.33 1.21 11.61
C THR A 240 -1.29 2.04 12.39
N LEU A 241 -1.60 3.30 12.73
CA LEU A 241 -0.70 4.14 13.52
C LEU A 241 -0.60 3.74 14.99
N GLU A 242 -1.68 3.26 15.61
CA GLU A 242 -1.63 2.71 16.97
C GLU A 242 -0.65 1.53 17.05
N ILE A 243 -0.74 0.61 16.09
CA ILE A 243 0.19 -0.52 15.96
C ILE A 243 1.61 -0.03 15.63
N ALA A 244 1.75 1.00 14.79
CA ALA A 244 3.05 1.59 14.48
C ALA A 244 3.74 2.15 15.74
N ILE A 245 3.01 2.87 16.61
CA ILE A 245 3.55 3.39 17.88
C ILE A 245 4.05 2.24 18.76
N ILE A 246 3.27 1.16 18.89
CA ILE A 246 3.68 -0.02 19.67
C ILE A 246 4.97 -0.64 19.08
N ARG A 247 5.03 -0.79 17.75
CA ARG A 247 6.20 -1.33 17.04
C ARG A 247 7.43 -0.43 17.24
N LEU A 248 7.26 0.90 17.16
CA LEU A 248 8.32 1.89 17.37
C LEU A 248 8.90 1.81 18.78
N LEU A 249 8.04 1.78 19.80
CA LEU A 249 8.45 1.66 21.19
C LEU A 249 9.28 0.39 21.40
N ARG A 250 8.84 -0.72 20.81
CA ARG A 250 9.61 -1.97 20.86
C ARG A 250 10.97 -1.80 20.17
N VAL A 251 11.04 -1.30 18.94
CA VAL A 251 12.32 -1.14 18.23
C VAL A 251 13.29 -0.23 19.00
N LEU A 252 12.80 0.90 19.51
CA LEU A 252 13.62 1.91 20.19
C LEU A 252 14.06 1.48 21.61
N HIS A 253 13.23 0.72 22.33
CA HIS A 253 13.50 0.38 23.74
C HIS A 253 13.77 -1.09 24.01
N HIS A 254 13.68 -1.98 23.02
CA HIS A 254 14.08 -3.37 23.21
C HIS A 254 15.57 -3.41 23.54
N GLN A 255 15.87 -3.74 24.79
CA GLN A 255 17.15 -4.31 25.14
C GLN A 255 17.08 -5.77 24.69
N VAL A 256 18.11 -6.23 23.99
CA VAL A 256 18.41 -7.66 23.98
C VAL A 256 18.50 -7.99 25.47
N LEU A 257 17.50 -8.70 25.98
CA LEU A 257 17.71 -9.52 27.15
C LEU A 257 18.78 -10.50 26.67
N GLU A 258 20.05 -10.20 26.91
CA GLU A 258 21.02 -11.25 27.12
C GLU A 258 20.40 -12.07 28.24
N GLU A 259 19.73 -13.16 27.87
CA GLU A 259 19.48 -14.26 28.78
C GLU A 259 20.88 -14.62 29.29
N ALA A 260 21.21 -14.09 30.48
CA ALA A 260 22.36 -14.55 31.22
C ALA A 260 22.25 -16.09 31.21
N PRO A 261 23.29 -16.80 30.76
CA PRO A 261 23.23 -18.26 30.74
C PRO A 261 22.84 -18.70 32.15
N PRO A 262 21.90 -19.65 32.31
CA PRO A 262 21.39 -20.02 33.61
C PRO A 262 22.59 -20.39 34.48
N GLU A 263 22.83 -19.60 35.53
CA GLU A 263 23.82 -19.94 36.55
C GLU A 263 23.38 -21.27 37.13
N ILE A 264 24.06 -22.34 36.72
CA ILE A 264 23.90 -23.67 37.32
C ILE A 264 24.41 -23.50 38.75
N PRO A 265 23.55 -23.61 39.79
CA PRO A 265 24.03 -23.55 41.16
C PRO A 265 25.02 -24.70 41.39
N PRO A 266 26.16 -24.45 42.07
CA PRO A 266 27.15 -25.50 42.30
C PRO A 266 26.54 -26.62 43.14
N ALA A 267 26.72 -27.85 42.67
CA ALA A 267 26.27 -29.06 43.35
C ALA A 267 26.87 -29.13 44.78
N PRO A 268 26.07 -29.50 45.80
CA PRO A 268 26.59 -29.66 47.15
C PRO A 268 27.59 -30.85 47.22
N PRO A 269 28.64 -30.76 48.04
CA PRO A 269 29.65 -31.80 48.13
C PRO A 269 29.08 -33.06 48.79
N SER A 270 29.20 -34.18 48.08
CA SER A 270 28.92 -35.52 48.57
C SER A 270 29.92 -35.93 49.66
N LYS A 271 29.43 -36.12 50.89
CA LYS A 271 30.12 -36.90 51.93
C LYS A 271 29.52 -38.29 52.00
N GLY A 272 30.36 -39.30 51.79
CA GLY A 272 30.00 -40.71 51.86
C GLY A 272 29.83 -41.26 53.28
N LEU A 273 28.87 -42.18 53.40
CA LEU A 273 28.84 -43.51 54.08
C LEU A 273 29.42 -43.57 55.52
N ALA A 274 28.77 -44.17 56.52
CA ALA A 274 28.20 -45.53 56.55
C ALA A 274 27.35 -45.77 57.85
N PRO A 275 27.03 -47.01 58.32
CA PRO A 275 25.67 -47.56 58.33
C PRO A 275 25.17 -48.04 59.73
N THR A 276 23.85 -48.20 59.93
CA THR A 276 23.32 -49.12 60.96
C THR A 276 21.99 -49.72 60.52
N GLY A 277 21.87 -51.05 60.64
CA GLY A 277 20.81 -51.93 60.13
C GLY A 277 19.50 -51.97 60.95
N PRO A 278 18.76 -53.10 60.98
CA PRO A 278 17.42 -53.18 60.35
C PRO A 278 16.22 -53.49 61.28
N ASP A 279 15.05 -52.94 60.87
CA ASP A 279 13.62 -53.39 61.02
C ASP A 279 12.99 -53.62 62.44
N PRO A 280 11.65 -53.71 62.66
CA PRO A 280 10.52 -53.69 61.70
C PRO A 280 9.20 -52.95 62.09
N ALA A 281 8.37 -52.74 61.06
CA ALA A 281 6.89 -52.79 60.99
C ALA A 281 5.96 -51.90 61.88
N ARG A 282 5.18 -51.01 61.23
CA ARG A 282 3.69 -50.98 61.34
C ARG A 282 3.04 -50.02 60.31
N LYS A 283 2.02 -50.51 59.60
CA LYS A 283 0.89 -49.77 58.98
C LYS A 283 -0.41 -50.33 59.60
N PRO A 284 -1.61 -49.77 59.38
CA PRO A 284 -2.02 -48.39 59.05
C PRO A 284 -3.12 -47.87 60.01
N ALA A 285 -3.50 -46.59 59.97
CA ALA A 285 -4.80 -46.14 60.47
C ALA A 285 -5.31 -44.90 59.71
N THR A 286 -6.51 -45.05 59.19
CA THR A 286 -7.43 -44.11 58.56
C THR A 286 -7.91 -43.04 59.56
N GLY A 287 -8.19 -41.83 59.09
CA GLY A 287 -8.78 -40.77 59.92
C GLY A 287 -9.10 -39.50 59.15
N ASP A 288 -10.35 -39.40 58.75
CA ASP A 288 -11.08 -38.36 58.02
C ASP A 288 -10.70 -36.89 58.28
N ILE A 289 -10.65 -36.12 57.18
CA ILE A 289 -10.73 -34.65 57.21
C ILE A 289 -12.15 -34.23 56.79
N ILE A 290 -12.78 -33.51 57.71
CA ILE A 290 -14.11 -32.90 57.64
C ILE A 290 -14.11 -31.68 56.71
N LYS A 291 -15.12 -31.59 55.84
CA LYS A 291 -15.58 -30.33 55.18
C LYS A 291 -16.44 -29.52 56.14
N PRO A 292 -16.40 -28.18 56.08
CA PRO A 292 -17.51 -27.42 55.46
C PRO A 292 -16.98 -26.29 54.55
N ALA A 293 -17.44 -26.15 53.29
CA ALA A 293 -18.67 -25.51 52.81
C ALA A 293 -18.60 -23.96 52.67
N VAL A 294 -18.21 -23.52 51.44
CA VAL A 294 -18.70 -22.44 50.53
C VAL A 294 -19.47 -21.21 51.09
N PRO A 295 -19.43 -20.00 50.45
CA PRO A 295 -19.45 -19.81 48.99
C PRO A 295 -18.62 -18.64 48.39
N VAL A 296 -18.09 -18.83 47.18
CA VAL A 296 -17.98 -17.74 46.20
C VAL A 296 -18.72 -18.17 44.95
N LYS A 297 -19.55 -17.24 44.49
CA LYS A 297 -20.61 -17.32 43.51
C LYS A 297 -20.02 -17.03 42.13
N GLU A 298 -20.01 -18.02 41.25
CA GLU A 298 -19.96 -17.79 39.80
C GLU A 298 -21.26 -18.32 39.19
N GLU A 299 -22.06 -17.35 38.76
CA GLU A 299 -23.36 -17.48 38.15
C GLU A 299 -23.14 -17.64 36.65
N ARG A 300 -23.40 -18.85 36.15
CA ARG A 300 -23.38 -19.17 34.72
C ARG A 300 -24.73 -19.76 34.33
N ALA A 301 -25.45 -19.03 33.47
CA ALA A 301 -26.40 -19.49 32.44
C ALA A 301 -27.12 -18.27 31.83
N PRO A 302 -27.76 -18.35 30.64
CA PRO A 302 -27.63 -19.37 29.59
C PRO A 302 -27.46 -18.77 28.17
N ALA A 303 -26.67 -19.42 27.33
CA ALA A 303 -26.89 -19.38 25.88
C ALA A 303 -27.73 -20.60 25.52
N ALA A 304 -28.93 -20.35 24.99
CA ALA A 304 -29.94 -21.35 24.69
C ALA A 304 -29.51 -22.29 23.55
N GLU A 305 -29.59 -23.59 23.81
CA GLU A 305 -29.71 -24.63 22.79
C GLU A 305 -31.11 -24.57 22.15
N ALA A 306 -31.17 -24.62 20.82
CA ALA A 306 -32.25 -25.27 20.09
C ALA A 306 -31.64 -26.35 19.18
N LYS A 307 -31.76 -27.60 19.63
CA LYS A 307 -31.60 -28.90 18.92
C LYS A 307 -32.72 -29.03 17.86
N LEU A 308 -32.57 -29.56 16.65
CA LEU A 308 -32.08 -30.85 16.09
C LEU A 308 -32.19 -30.76 14.53
N PRO A 309 -31.79 -31.77 13.71
CA PRO A 309 -30.99 -32.97 13.97
C PRO A 309 -29.78 -33.12 13.04
N GLY A 310 -28.90 -34.05 13.40
CA GLY A 310 -27.72 -34.42 12.62
C GLY A 310 -28.00 -34.86 11.19
N ARG A 311 -27.09 -34.46 10.31
CA ARG A 311 -26.69 -35.26 9.16
C ARG A 311 -25.20 -35.51 9.35
N GLN A 312 -24.83 -36.76 9.63
CA GLN A 312 -23.49 -37.24 9.39
C GLN A 312 -23.24 -37.01 7.90
N GLU A 313 -22.38 -36.05 7.54
CA GLU A 313 -21.75 -36.08 6.22
C GLU A 313 -20.50 -36.95 6.37
N GLU A 314 -20.71 -38.22 6.03
CA GLU A 314 -19.68 -39.16 5.62
C GLU A 314 -18.62 -38.41 4.81
N GLN A 315 -17.36 -38.53 5.23
CA GLN A 315 -16.23 -38.17 4.37
C GLN A 315 -16.32 -39.03 3.10
N PRO A 316 -16.53 -38.45 1.90
CA PRO A 316 -16.35 -39.22 0.69
C PRO A 316 -14.83 -39.38 0.49
N THR A 317 -14.45 -40.64 0.36
CA THR A 317 -13.24 -41.11 -0.30
C THR A 317 -12.83 -40.21 -1.45
N ALA A 318 -11.52 -39.95 -1.59
CA ALA A 318 -10.94 -39.05 -2.58
C ALA A 318 -11.38 -39.37 -4.03
N GLU A 319 -12.47 -38.77 -4.46
CA GLU A 319 -12.77 -38.62 -5.88
C GLU A 319 -11.86 -37.53 -6.44
N GLN A 320 -10.97 -37.94 -7.36
CA GLN A 320 -10.12 -37.02 -8.10
C GLN A 320 -11.03 -36.25 -9.07
N TRP A 321 -11.48 -35.07 -8.67
CA TRP A 321 -12.28 -34.15 -9.49
C TRP A 321 -11.41 -33.34 -10.45
N LEU A 322 -10.13 -33.14 -10.13
CA LEU A 322 -9.19 -32.39 -10.97
C LEU A 322 -9.18 -32.84 -12.45
N PRO A 323 -9.12 -34.14 -12.80
CA PRO A 323 -9.14 -34.58 -14.20
C PRO A 323 -10.49 -34.30 -14.89
N VAL A 324 -11.60 -34.39 -14.15
CA VAL A 324 -12.95 -34.13 -14.67
C VAL A 324 -13.13 -32.63 -14.93
N VAL A 325 -12.67 -31.79 -14.00
CA VAL A 325 -12.70 -30.34 -14.10
C VAL A 325 -11.81 -29.85 -15.24
N GLN A 326 -10.61 -30.41 -15.41
CA GLN A 326 -9.72 -30.10 -16.55
C GLN A 326 -10.39 -30.46 -17.89
N LYS A 327 -11.00 -31.64 -18.01
CA LYS A 327 -11.65 -32.07 -19.26
C LYS A 327 -12.89 -31.24 -19.60
N LYS A 328 -13.65 -30.77 -18.61
CA LYS A 328 -14.87 -29.98 -18.80
C LYS A 328 -14.69 -28.48 -18.53
N TRP A 329 -13.45 -28.00 -18.43
CA TRP A 329 -13.13 -26.59 -18.16
C TRP A 329 -13.77 -25.62 -19.16
N PRO A 330 -13.74 -25.87 -20.48
CA PRO A 330 -14.37 -24.98 -21.45
C PRO A 330 -15.91 -24.90 -21.29
N GLN A 331 -16.54 -26.00 -20.88
CA GLN A 331 -17.99 -26.05 -20.64
C GLN A 331 -18.37 -25.25 -19.40
N LEU A 332 -17.51 -25.30 -18.37
CA LEU A 332 -17.71 -24.55 -17.14
C LEU A 332 -17.56 -23.03 -17.37
N ILE A 333 -16.55 -22.60 -18.13
CA ILE A 333 -16.40 -21.19 -18.53
C ILE A 333 -17.63 -20.72 -19.31
N ALA A 334 -18.15 -21.55 -20.22
CA ALA A 334 -19.36 -21.22 -20.99
C ALA A 334 -20.61 -21.09 -20.09
N GLU A 335 -20.77 -21.94 -19.07
CA GLU A 335 -21.87 -21.84 -18.10
C GLU A 335 -21.75 -20.58 -17.23
N VAL A 336 -20.54 -20.26 -16.76
CA VAL A 336 -20.28 -19.06 -15.97
C VAL A 336 -20.48 -17.78 -16.82
N ASN A 337 -20.08 -17.79 -18.10
CA ASN A 337 -20.31 -16.68 -19.02
C ASN A 337 -21.79 -16.40 -19.28
N LYS A 338 -22.66 -17.42 -19.26
CA LYS A 338 -24.11 -17.25 -19.39
C LYS A 338 -24.73 -16.55 -18.17
N LYS A 339 -24.20 -16.78 -16.97
CA LYS A 339 -24.64 -16.09 -15.75
C LYS A 339 -24.05 -14.68 -15.64
N GLN A 340 -22.75 -14.55 -15.88
CA GLN A 340 -22.04 -13.26 -15.77
C GLN A 340 -20.78 -13.26 -16.64
N LYS A 341 -20.81 -12.47 -17.72
CA LYS A 341 -19.70 -12.35 -18.69
C LYS A 341 -18.37 -11.93 -18.06
N SER A 342 -18.41 -11.04 -17.07
CA SER A 342 -17.20 -10.59 -16.36
C SER A 342 -16.55 -11.71 -15.55
N THR A 343 -17.34 -12.57 -14.90
CA THR A 343 -16.84 -13.72 -14.13
C THR A 343 -16.24 -14.78 -15.04
N GLY A 344 -16.86 -15.03 -16.21
CA GLY A 344 -16.33 -15.99 -17.18
C GLY A 344 -15.03 -15.51 -17.83
N ALA A 345 -14.87 -14.21 -18.07
CA ALA A 345 -13.61 -13.62 -18.54
C ALA A 345 -12.47 -13.74 -17.50
N LEU A 346 -12.78 -13.54 -16.21
CA LEU A 346 -11.81 -13.77 -15.12
C LEU A 346 -11.42 -15.24 -15.02
N LEU A 347 -12.40 -16.15 -15.17
CA LEU A 347 -12.17 -17.58 -15.08
C LEU A 347 -11.39 -18.15 -16.28
N SER A 348 -11.51 -17.56 -17.48
CA SER A 348 -10.71 -17.95 -18.65
C SER A 348 -9.22 -17.66 -18.50
N LEU A 349 -8.86 -16.75 -17.59
CA LEU A 349 -7.46 -16.43 -17.26
C LEU A 349 -6.91 -17.33 -16.14
N ALA A 350 -7.76 -18.19 -15.54
CA ALA A 350 -7.38 -19.11 -14.48
C ALA A 350 -7.25 -20.54 -15.01
N ILE A 351 -6.32 -21.30 -14.41
CA ILE A 351 -6.11 -22.72 -14.72
C ILE A 351 -6.43 -23.54 -13.46
N PRO A 352 -7.13 -24.68 -13.55
CA PRO A 352 -7.30 -25.57 -12.40
C PRO A 352 -5.97 -26.28 -12.10
N GLY A 353 -5.26 -25.79 -11.07
CA GLY A 353 -3.91 -26.20 -10.70
C GLY A 353 -3.84 -27.28 -9.63
N GLY A 354 -4.94 -27.58 -8.92
CA GLY A 354 -4.94 -28.63 -7.90
C GLY A 354 -6.29 -28.88 -7.24
N GLN A 355 -6.35 -29.88 -6.36
CA GLN A 355 -7.53 -30.18 -5.53
C GLN A 355 -7.10 -30.51 -4.09
N GLN A 356 -7.81 -29.95 -3.12
CA GLN A 356 -7.71 -30.31 -1.71
C GLN A 356 -9.09 -30.71 -1.20
N GLY A 357 -9.34 -32.02 -1.10
CA GLY A 357 -10.65 -32.55 -0.72
C GLY A 357 -11.76 -32.02 -1.62
N ASN A 358 -12.67 -31.22 -1.04
CA ASN A 358 -13.82 -30.65 -1.71
C ASN A 358 -13.54 -29.23 -2.30
N CYS A 359 -12.26 -28.84 -2.41
CA CYS A 359 -11.83 -27.53 -2.89
C CYS A 359 -10.94 -27.65 -4.13
N ILE A 360 -11.29 -26.95 -5.21
CA ILE A 360 -10.46 -26.81 -6.42
C ILE A 360 -9.56 -25.57 -6.27
N LEU A 361 -8.27 -25.75 -6.52
CA LEU A 361 -7.27 -24.68 -6.50
C LEU A 361 -7.09 -24.12 -7.90
N LEU A 362 -7.33 -22.82 -8.05
CA LEU A 362 -7.13 -22.07 -9.29
C LEU A 362 -5.76 -21.40 -9.27
N SER A 363 -4.93 -21.70 -10.26
CA SER A 363 -3.62 -21.09 -10.48
C SER A 363 -3.70 -19.95 -11.49
N PHE A 364 -2.90 -18.91 -11.23
CA PHE A 364 -2.78 -17.69 -12.04
C PHE A 364 -1.31 -17.41 -12.37
N GLU A 365 -1.05 -16.85 -13.56
CA GLU A 365 0.30 -16.46 -13.98
C GLU A 365 0.93 -15.40 -13.07
N SER A 366 2.26 -15.47 -12.91
CA SER A 366 3.05 -14.56 -12.07
C SER A 366 2.84 -13.11 -12.51
N GLY A 367 2.27 -12.28 -11.63
CA GLY A 367 1.93 -10.87 -11.89
C GLY A 367 0.43 -10.55 -11.83
N GLN A 368 -0.44 -11.55 -11.70
CA GLN A 368 -1.91 -11.40 -11.70
C GLN A 368 -2.55 -11.34 -10.29
N ALA A 369 -1.88 -10.72 -9.30
CA ALA A 369 -2.35 -10.67 -7.90
C ALA A 369 -3.73 -10.02 -7.76
N VAL A 370 -4.00 -8.96 -8.54
CA VAL A 370 -5.29 -8.26 -8.53
C VAL A 370 -6.44 -9.14 -9.05
N LEU A 371 -6.16 -10.05 -10.01
CA LEU A 371 -7.17 -10.98 -10.53
C LEU A 371 -7.50 -12.09 -9.51
N ARG A 372 -6.51 -12.50 -8.71
CA ARG A 372 -6.67 -13.45 -7.59
C ARG A 372 -7.64 -12.91 -6.54
N GLU A 373 -7.51 -11.65 -6.17
CA GLU A 373 -8.41 -11.01 -5.20
C GLU A 373 -9.81 -10.85 -5.79
N ARG A 374 -9.90 -10.41 -7.05
CA ARG A 374 -11.18 -10.17 -7.73
C ARG A 374 -12.01 -11.43 -7.93
N ILE A 375 -11.40 -12.58 -8.24
CA ILE A 375 -12.14 -13.84 -8.37
C ILE A 375 -12.64 -14.36 -7.01
N MET A 376 -11.99 -13.97 -5.92
CA MET A 376 -12.34 -14.35 -4.55
C MET A 376 -13.40 -13.45 -3.90
N GLU A 377 -13.76 -12.34 -4.54
CA GLU A 377 -14.92 -11.54 -4.15
C GLU A 377 -16.19 -12.40 -4.10
N THR A 378 -17.05 -12.15 -3.11
CA THR A 378 -18.20 -13.00 -2.76
C THR A 378 -19.14 -13.27 -3.94
N ASN A 379 -19.28 -12.32 -4.86
CA ASN A 379 -20.15 -12.43 -6.04
C ASN A 379 -19.56 -13.39 -7.09
N HIS A 380 -18.28 -13.22 -7.43
CA HIS A 380 -17.59 -14.05 -8.42
C HIS A 380 -17.42 -15.48 -7.91
N ARG A 381 -16.99 -15.62 -6.65
CA ARG A 381 -16.77 -16.91 -6.00
C ARG A 381 -18.02 -17.79 -5.96
N LYS A 382 -19.17 -17.25 -5.53
CA LYS A 382 -20.43 -18.03 -5.43
C LYS A 382 -20.88 -18.57 -6.79
N ILE A 383 -20.75 -17.77 -7.85
CA ILE A 383 -21.17 -18.18 -9.20
C ILE A 383 -20.31 -19.35 -9.70
N ILE A 384 -19.00 -19.32 -9.43
CA ILE A 384 -18.07 -20.36 -9.83
C ILE A 384 -18.29 -21.63 -9.00
N GLU A 385 -18.46 -21.51 -7.67
CA GLU A 385 -18.74 -22.64 -6.78
C GLU A 385 -20.08 -23.33 -7.12
N GLU A 386 -21.12 -22.57 -7.48
CA GLU A 386 -22.39 -23.12 -7.95
C GLU A 386 -22.24 -23.88 -9.28
N ALA A 387 -21.48 -23.34 -10.23
CA ALA A 387 -21.24 -23.99 -11.52
C ALA A 387 -20.40 -25.27 -11.35
N LEU A 388 -19.35 -25.22 -10.52
CA LEU A 388 -18.55 -26.40 -10.16
C LEU A 388 -19.39 -27.46 -9.46
N SER A 389 -20.25 -27.06 -8.52
CA SER A 389 -21.07 -28.00 -7.76
C SER A 389 -22.10 -28.73 -8.64
N ARG A 390 -22.62 -28.05 -9.68
CA ARG A 390 -23.48 -28.69 -10.68
C ARG A 390 -22.72 -29.64 -11.59
N LEU A 391 -21.49 -29.27 -11.98
CA LEU A 391 -20.67 -30.09 -12.87
C LEU A 391 -20.19 -31.38 -12.21
N LEU A 392 -19.91 -31.32 -10.91
CA LEU A 392 -19.39 -32.42 -10.10
C LEU A 392 -20.48 -33.16 -9.32
N SER A 393 -21.73 -32.69 -9.35
CA SER A 393 -22.85 -33.23 -8.56
C SER A 393 -22.53 -33.35 -7.06
N ALA A 394 -21.66 -32.47 -6.54
CA ALA A 394 -21.12 -32.47 -5.19
C ALA A 394 -20.81 -31.02 -4.75
N SER A 395 -20.71 -30.74 -3.44
CA SER A 395 -20.57 -29.37 -2.92
C SER A 395 -19.15 -28.80 -3.05
N ALA A 396 -18.75 -28.36 -4.25
CA ALA A 396 -17.40 -27.90 -4.54
C ALA A 396 -17.13 -26.44 -4.13
N ARG A 397 -15.96 -26.18 -3.52
CA ARG A 397 -15.43 -24.84 -3.21
C ARG A 397 -14.25 -24.47 -4.09
N ILE A 398 -13.93 -23.18 -4.19
CA ILE A 398 -12.72 -22.71 -4.85
C ILE A 398 -11.77 -21.99 -3.88
N ASN A 399 -10.47 -22.13 -4.15
CA ASN A 399 -9.43 -21.29 -3.58
C ASN A 399 -8.40 -20.97 -4.67
N THR A 400 -7.54 -19.99 -4.43
CA THR A 400 -6.52 -19.56 -5.40
C THR A 400 -5.12 -19.82 -4.86
N ILE A 401 -4.19 -20.16 -5.75
CA ILE A 401 -2.76 -20.33 -5.44
C ILE A 401 -1.92 -19.63 -6.51
N SER A 402 -0.74 -19.12 -6.14
CA SER A 402 0.25 -18.69 -7.13
C SER A 402 0.89 -19.91 -7.80
N ILE A 403 1.27 -19.83 -9.08
CA ILE A 403 2.02 -20.91 -9.76
C ILE A 403 3.36 -21.20 -9.04
N GLN A 404 4.01 -20.18 -8.49
CA GLN A 404 5.25 -20.36 -7.68
C GLN A 404 4.98 -21.08 -6.35
N GLU A 405 3.81 -20.88 -5.74
CA GLU A 405 3.40 -21.60 -4.51
C GLU A 405 2.96 -23.05 -4.81
N ALA A 406 2.42 -23.30 -6.01
CA ALA A 406 2.04 -24.64 -6.47
C ALA A 406 3.26 -25.55 -6.68
N GLU A 407 4.35 -25.00 -7.24
CA GLU A 407 5.63 -25.70 -7.41
C GLU A 407 6.31 -26.02 -6.06
N LEU A 408 6.25 -25.10 -5.09
CA LEU A 408 6.80 -25.27 -3.74
C LEU A 408 5.98 -26.25 -2.87
N ALA A 409 4.71 -26.48 -3.18
CA ALA A 409 3.82 -27.39 -2.43
C ALA A 409 3.82 -28.85 -2.92
N GLY A 410 4.70 -29.20 -3.88
CA GLY A 410 4.78 -30.57 -4.42
C GLY A 410 3.57 -30.97 -5.27
N VAL A 411 2.76 -30.01 -5.72
CA VAL A 411 1.65 -30.25 -6.64
C VAL A 411 2.20 -30.11 -8.05
N SER A 412 2.41 -31.25 -8.71
CA SER A 412 2.92 -31.30 -10.08
C SER A 412 1.99 -30.52 -11.03
N PRO A 413 2.44 -29.46 -11.71
CA PRO A 413 1.69 -28.87 -12.81
C PRO A 413 1.62 -29.96 -13.89
N ALA A 414 0.41 -30.45 -14.18
CA ALA A 414 0.24 -31.41 -15.27
C ALA A 414 0.75 -30.76 -16.56
N ALA A 415 1.75 -31.43 -17.13
CA ALA A 415 2.40 -31.24 -18.41
C ALA A 415 1.62 -30.40 -19.43
N SER A 416 2.33 -29.42 -20.00
CA SER A 416 2.21 -28.91 -21.37
C SER A 416 1.06 -29.52 -22.18
N LEU A 417 -0.12 -28.91 -22.09
CA LEU A 417 -1.08 -28.99 -23.19
C LEU A 417 -0.56 -28.03 -24.25
N GLU A 418 0.03 -28.59 -25.31
CA GLU A 418 0.24 -27.90 -26.58
C GLU A 418 -1.00 -27.06 -26.88
N GLN A 419 -0.81 -25.75 -26.98
CA GLN A 419 -1.80 -24.88 -27.58
C GLN A 419 -2.11 -25.46 -28.96
N PRO A 420 -3.39 -25.74 -29.31
CA PRO A 420 -3.70 -25.85 -30.72
C PRO A 420 -3.26 -24.53 -31.35
N ALA A 421 -2.45 -24.62 -32.40
CA ALA A 421 -1.97 -23.49 -33.17
C ALA A 421 -3.13 -22.51 -33.41
N PRO A 422 -2.92 -21.18 -33.32
CA PRO A 422 -3.98 -20.22 -33.54
C PRO A 422 -4.60 -20.49 -34.92
N GLU A 423 -5.87 -20.90 -34.91
CA GLU A 423 -6.66 -20.95 -36.13
C GLU A 423 -6.57 -19.57 -36.79
N GLN A 424 -6.31 -19.61 -38.09
CA GLN A 424 -5.84 -18.48 -38.89
C GLN A 424 -6.73 -17.23 -38.72
N PRO A 425 -6.16 -16.02 -38.83
CA PRO A 425 -6.88 -14.75 -38.67
C PRO A 425 -7.96 -14.46 -39.74
N ALA A 426 -8.30 -15.44 -40.59
CA ALA A 426 -9.29 -15.28 -41.65
C ALA A 426 -10.74 -15.22 -41.10
N ASP A 427 -11.06 -16.00 -40.07
CA ASP A 427 -12.45 -16.15 -39.59
C ASP A 427 -12.96 -14.89 -38.85
N LEU A 428 -12.10 -14.25 -38.06
CA LEU A 428 -12.45 -13.02 -37.34
C LEU A 428 -12.72 -11.82 -38.28
N VAL A 429 -12.04 -11.78 -39.43
CA VAL A 429 -12.22 -10.71 -40.42
C VAL A 429 -13.54 -10.91 -41.18
N GLU A 430 -13.92 -12.16 -41.48
CA GLU A 430 -15.22 -12.48 -42.08
C GLU A 430 -16.39 -12.25 -41.11
N GLU A 431 -16.21 -12.58 -39.84
CA GLU A 431 -17.23 -12.34 -38.81
C GLU A 431 -17.43 -10.84 -38.54
N ALA A 432 -16.34 -10.06 -38.49
CA ALA A 432 -16.41 -8.60 -38.43
C ALA A 432 -17.06 -7.98 -39.68
N ALA A 433 -16.74 -8.49 -40.88
CA ALA A 433 -17.36 -8.03 -42.12
C ALA A 433 -18.89 -8.29 -42.15
N ARG A 434 -19.36 -9.41 -41.59
CA ARG A 434 -20.80 -9.69 -41.42
C ARG A 434 -21.47 -8.78 -40.39
N ILE A 435 -20.84 -8.54 -39.24
CA ILE A 435 -21.42 -7.71 -38.16
C ILE A 435 -21.56 -6.25 -38.62
N PHE A 436 -20.57 -5.74 -39.37
CA PHE A 436 -20.51 -4.34 -39.77
C PHE A 436 -20.93 -4.09 -41.23
N ASN A 437 -21.43 -5.11 -41.93
CA ASN A 437 -21.87 -5.06 -43.33
C ASN A 437 -20.78 -4.52 -44.29
N GLY A 438 -19.52 -4.87 -44.02
CA GLY A 438 -18.32 -4.42 -44.75
C GLY A 438 -17.89 -5.39 -45.84
N LYS A 439 -17.23 -4.90 -46.89
CA LYS A 439 -16.60 -5.74 -47.94
C LYS A 439 -15.11 -5.87 -47.68
N ILE A 440 -14.58 -7.10 -47.70
CA ILE A 440 -13.15 -7.38 -47.51
C ILE A 440 -12.44 -7.25 -48.85
N PHE A 441 -11.35 -6.48 -48.88
CA PHE A 441 -10.44 -6.40 -50.02
C PHE A 441 -9.06 -6.94 -49.61
N LYS A 442 -8.53 -7.89 -50.38
CA LYS A 442 -7.13 -8.34 -50.23
C LYS A 442 -6.22 -7.28 -50.83
N VAL A 443 -5.30 -6.76 -50.02
CA VAL A 443 -4.22 -5.86 -50.47
C VAL A 443 -2.94 -6.69 -50.48
N ASP A 444 -2.46 -7.06 -51.66
CA ASP A 444 -1.13 -7.63 -51.81
C ASP A 444 -0.10 -6.53 -51.55
N LYS A 445 0.77 -6.74 -50.56
CA LYS A 445 1.91 -5.86 -50.30
C LYS A 445 2.91 -6.00 -51.46
N GLY A 446 2.78 -5.11 -52.43
CA GLY A 446 3.85 -4.79 -53.38
C GLY A 446 4.92 -3.93 -52.71
N GLU A 447 6.17 -4.24 -53.03
CA GLU A 447 7.38 -3.49 -52.68
C GLU A 447 7.25 -1.99 -53.00
N GLY A 448 7.78 -1.14 -52.11
CA GLY A 448 7.82 0.32 -52.25
C GLY A 448 8.17 1.01 -50.95
#